data_AF-A0A2N4Y860-F1
#
_entry.id   AF-A0A2N4Y860-F1
#
_cell.length_a   1.000
_cell.length_b   1.000
_cell.length_c   1.000
_cell.angle_alpha   90.00
_cell.angle_beta   90.00
_cell.angle_gamma   90.00
#
_symmetry.space_group_name_H-M   'P 1'
#
loop_
_entity.id
_entity.type
_entity.pdbx_description
1 polymer ?
#
loop_
_entity_poly.entity_id
_entity_poly.type
_entity_poly.pdbx_seq_one_letter_code
_entity_poly.pdbx_strand_id
1 'polypeptide(L)'
;MTCAVLVAWPGLPVAEPLALIPAQELVRSAQIVQSFEGQQDASQALGWTNVSLAKSARQTAANAGNIIDVSDRPLDSVRQDFEGRQLSVNDIILNAVSALETLEQEASNTGNAVVGGDIGNVEQYFADGSVQHAKNSLVLPDLPGTLRQSGTNTMNLVYSEQSVALSSQNFTKQAEQRVDNQIDVTGAGGAGAIVQEGSNLGNIIVARNVDEVIRDFSGDQIINNVVRLEDGARWGSISQNGTNIANYIEAENIGYLEQTSSNGEQVVNNRVEVMTLQGLTQITSPNITQNSNNYVNMIVLKATAEDGSSQTVDVLQSAEYSQSVQGANAGAVSQTGNAVVIER
;
A
#
# COMPACT_ATOMS: atom_id res chain seq x y z
N MET A 1 -5.12 24.48 -12.16
CA MET A 1 -5.61 23.12 -12.44
C MET A 1 -5.51 22.37 -11.15
N THR A 2 -6.64 22.02 -10.54
CA THR A 2 -6.73 21.16 -9.36
C THR A 2 -6.59 19.72 -9.84
N CYS A 3 -5.50 19.04 -9.44
CA CYS A 3 -5.37 17.60 -9.62
C CYS A 3 -6.23 16.93 -8.55
N ALA A 4 -7.49 16.64 -8.86
CA ALA A 4 -8.27 15.70 -8.07
C ALA A 4 -7.60 14.32 -8.17
N VAL A 5 -7.17 13.76 -7.05
CA VAL A 5 -6.71 12.37 -7.00
C VAL A 5 -7.96 11.52 -7.07
N LEU A 6 -8.17 10.86 -8.21
CA LEU A 6 -9.24 9.89 -8.38
C LEU A 6 -8.68 8.53 -7.97
N VAL A 7 -8.98 8.09 -6.76
CA VAL A 7 -8.70 6.71 -6.31
C VAL A 7 -9.73 5.80 -6.99
N ALA A 8 -9.52 5.48 -8.25
CA ALA A 8 -10.37 4.55 -8.99
C ALA A 8 -10.03 3.10 -8.59
N TRP A 9 -10.91 2.46 -7.82
CA TRP A 9 -10.84 1.02 -7.54
C TRP A 9 -11.86 0.25 -8.39
N PRO A 10 -11.42 -0.54 -9.39
CA PRO A 10 -12.24 -1.60 -9.95
C PRO A 10 -12.09 -2.86 -9.07
N GLY A 11 -13.22 -3.31 -8.52
CA GLY A 11 -13.52 -4.66 -8.00
C GLY A 11 -12.36 -5.47 -7.37
N LEU A 12 -12.49 -5.75 -6.07
CA LEU A 12 -11.77 -6.86 -5.44
C LEU A 12 -11.86 -8.12 -6.33
N PRO A 13 -10.75 -8.81 -6.65
CA PRO A 13 -10.86 -10.10 -7.33
C PRO A 13 -11.63 -11.06 -6.43
N VAL A 14 -12.88 -11.31 -6.79
CA VAL A 14 -13.79 -12.22 -6.10
C VAL A 14 -13.23 -13.63 -6.23
N ALA A 15 -12.78 -14.21 -5.12
CA ALA A 15 -12.65 -15.66 -5.02
C ALA A 15 -14.05 -16.28 -5.24
N GLU A 16 -14.13 -17.32 -6.07
CA GLU A 16 -15.41 -17.92 -6.49
C GLU A 16 -16.38 -18.16 -5.32
N PRO A 17 -17.68 -17.84 -5.47
CA PRO A 17 -18.64 -17.93 -4.39
C PRO A 17 -18.90 -19.38 -4.01
N LEU A 18 -18.59 -19.74 -2.77
CA LEU A 18 -19.15 -20.94 -2.13
C LEU A 18 -20.67 -20.76 -2.01
N ALA A 19 -21.43 -21.73 -2.52
CA ALA A 19 -22.89 -21.68 -2.58
C ALA A 19 -23.53 -21.42 -1.20
N LEU A 20 -24.19 -20.27 -1.06
CA LEU A 20 -24.92 -19.86 0.14
C LEU A 20 -26.27 -20.59 0.23
N ILE A 21 -26.53 -21.19 1.39
CA ILE A 21 -27.86 -21.69 1.79
C ILE A 21 -28.70 -20.47 2.20
N PRO A 22 -29.96 -20.32 1.71
CA PRO A 22 -30.78 -19.17 2.05
C PRO A 22 -31.30 -19.31 3.48
N ALA A 23 -30.75 -18.53 4.40
CA ALA A 23 -31.33 -18.33 5.71
C ALA A 23 -32.01 -16.96 5.75
N GLN A 24 -33.34 -16.95 5.83
CA GLN A 24 -34.08 -15.83 6.41
C GLN A 24 -33.66 -15.70 7.88
N GLU A 25 -32.57 -14.99 8.14
CA GLU A 25 -32.25 -14.50 9.48
C GLU A 25 -32.37 -12.99 9.49
N LEU A 26 -33.10 -12.49 10.49
CA LEU A 26 -33.25 -11.07 10.78
C LEU A 26 -31.90 -10.36 10.70
N VAL A 27 -31.90 -9.16 10.11
CA VAL A 27 -30.82 -8.16 10.11
C VAL A 27 -30.34 -7.95 11.54
N ARG A 28 -29.40 -8.77 11.99
CA ARG A 28 -28.67 -8.58 13.25
C ARG A 28 -27.39 -7.88 12.85
N SER A 29 -27.21 -6.68 13.37
CA SER A 29 -25.93 -6.00 13.30
C SER A 29 -24.82 -6.92 13.76
N ALA A 30 -23.72 -6.93 13.01
CA ALA A 30 -22.58 -7.80 13.30
C ALA A 30 -21.51 -7.01 14.07
N GLN A 31 -21.08 -7.57 15.19
CA GLN A 31 -19.81 -7.22 15.83
C GLN A 31 -18.77 -8.26 15.39
N ILE A 32 -17.65 -7.80 14.84
CA ILE A 32 -16.56 -8.66 14.39
C ILE A 32 -15.32 -8.32 15.20
N VAL A 33 -14.76 -9.31 15.89
CA VAL A 33 -13.48 -9.20 16.59
C VAL A 33 -12.52 -10.20 16.00
N GLN A 34 -11.39 -9.71 15.50
CA GLN A 34 -10.27 -10.52 15.05
C GLN A 34 -9.08 -10.18 15.93
N SER A 35 -8.64 -11.14 16.74
CA SER A 35 -7.39 -11.00 17.49
C SER A 35 -6.39 -11.99 16.90
N PHE A 36 -5.19 -11.50 16.65
CA PHE A 36 -4.13 -12.29 16.07
C PHE A 36 -2.86 -12.18 16.91
N GLU A 37 -2.41 -13.34 17.39
CA GLU A 37 -1.14 -13.54 18.05
C GLU A 37 -0.27 -14.47 17.17
N GLY A 38 1.02 -14.14 17.00
CA GLY A 38 1.96 -15.02 16.28
C GLY A 38 2.26 -14.64 14.82
N GLN A 39 2.16 -15.58 13.87
CA GLN A 39 2.54 -15.34 12.45
C GLN A 39 1.45 -15.82 11.46
N GLN A 40 1.05 -14.94 10.53
CA GLN A 40 0.10 -15.21 9.44
C GLN A 40 0.77 -14.84 8.11
N ASP A 41 0.96 -15.83 7.26
CA ASP A 41 1.64 -15.66 5.97
C ASP A 41 0.71 -16.04 4.82
N ALA A 42 0.56 -15.12 3.87
CA ALA A 42 0.08 -15.41 2.52
C ALA A 42 1.25 -15.18 1.56
N SER A 43 1.83 -16.27 1.04
CA SER A 43 3.04 -16.19 0.22
C SER A 43 2.90 -16.93 -1.11
N GLN A 44 3.35 -16.30 -2.19
CA GLN A 44 3.47 -16.91 -3.50
C GLN A 44 4.89 -16.70 -4.02
N ALA A 45 5.62 -17.79 -4.24
CA ALA A 45 7.00 -17.75 -4.68
C ALA A 45 7.18 -18.48 -6.01
N LEU A 46 7.82 -17.81 -6.97
CA LEU A 46 8.37 -18.44 -8.17
C LEU A 46 9.90 -18.45 -8.06
N GLY A 47 10.46 -19.64 -7.85
CA GLY A 47 11.90 -19.84 -7.75
C GLY A 47 12.42 -20.75 -8.86
N TRP A 48 13.32 -20.26 -9.70
CA TRP A 48 14.00 -21.09 -10.71
C TRP A 48 15.52 -21.06 -10.55
N THR A 49 16.09 -22.26 -10.53
CA THR A 49 17.54 -22.47 -10.39
C THR A 49 18.25 -22.59 -11.73
N ASN A 50 17.57 -22.94 -12.82
CA ASN A 50 18.16 -23.03 -14.16
C ASN A 50 17.12 -22.71 -15.25
N VAL A 51 17.25 -21.56 -15.89
CA VAL A 51 16.29 -21.02 -16.87
C VAL A 51 16.78 -21.14 -18.32
N SER A 52 17.75 -22.04 -18.57
CA SER A 52 18.52 -22.09 -19.83
C SER A 52 17.72 -22.25 -21.14
N LEU A 53 16.42 -22.58 -21.09
CA LEU A 53 15.55 -22.74 -22.25
C LEU A 53 14.29 -21.86 -22.23
N ALA A 54 13.98 -21.18 -21.12
CA ALA A 54 12.79 -20.34 -21.06
C ALA A 54 13.13 -18.94 -21.59
N LYS A 55 12.37 -18.49 -22.59
CA LYS A 55 12.50 -17.14 -23.16
C LYS A 55 11.68 -16.10 -22.38
N SER A 56 10.64 -16.54 -21.70
CA SER A 56 9.72 -15.67 -20.96
C SER A 56 9.32 -16.29 -19.63
N ALA A 57 9.12 -15.45 -18.63
CA ALA A 57 8.61 -15.82 -17.31
C ALA A 57 7.51 -14.83 -16.89
N ARG A 58 6.40 -15.34 -16.35
CA ARG A 58 5.30 -14.51 -15.83
C ARG A 58 4.74 -15.08 -14.53
N GLN A 59 4.53 -14.22 -13.55
CA GLN A 59 3.74 -14.49 -12.36
C GLN A 59 2.55 -13.53 -12.32
N THR A 60 1.36 -14.08 -12.09
CA THR A 60 0.17 -13.31 -11.69
C THR A 60 -0.26 -13.81 -10.32
N ALA A 61 -0.25 -12.93 -9.32
CA ALA A 61 -0.41 -13.29 -7.92
C ALA A 61 -1.34 -12.34 -7.18
N ALA A 62 -2.14 -12.87 -6.25
CA ALA A 62 -3.00 -12.08 -5.38
C ALA A 62 -3.08 -12.73 -4.00
N ASN A 63 -2.78 -11.96 -2.96
CA ASN A 63 -2.96 -12.37 -1.57
C ASN A 63 -3.94 -11.43 -0.86
N ALA A 64 -4.79 -12.02 -0.02
CA ALA A 64 -5.70 -11.28 0.85
C ALA A 64 -5.63 -11.85 2.27
N GLY A 65 -5.57 -10.98 3.28
CA GLY A 65 -5.54 -11.36 4.68
C GLY A 65 -6.40 -10.44 5.54
N ASN A 66 -7.17 -11.02 6.47
CA ASN A 66 -8.02 -10.30 7.43
C ASN A 66 -8.94 -9.27 6.77
N ILE A 67 -9.65 -9.70 5.72
CA ILE A 67 -10.64 -8.89 5.02
C ILE A 67 -12.02 -9.12 5.66
N ILE A 68 -12.70 -8.03 5.97
CA ILE A 68 -14.10 -8.01 6.36
C ILE A 68 -14.84 -7.26 5.26
N ASP A 69 -15.64 -7.97 4.48
CA ASP A 69 -16.52 -7.39 3.47
C ASP A 69 -17.95 -7.82 3.77
N VAL A 70 -18.74 -6.86 4.22
CA VAL A 70 -20.17 -7.03 4.46
C VAL A 70 -20.93 -5.84 3.88
N SER A 71 -20.54 -5.45 2.66
CA SER A 71 -21.19 -4.39 1.87
C SER A 71 -22.73 -4.48 1.79
N ASP A 72 -23.31 -5.66 2.03
CA ASP A 72 -24.75 -5.91 2.01
C ASP A 72 -25.52 -5.55 3.30
N ARG A 73 -24.83 -5.16 4.38
CA ARG A 73 -25.46 -4.91 5.70
C ARG A 73 -24.67 -3.90 6.54
N PRO A 74 -25.31 -3.28 7.56
CA PRO A 74 -24.60 -2.44 8.51
C PRO A 74 -23.69 -3.25 9.45
N LEU A 75 -22.57 -2.65 9.84
CA LEU A 75 -21.64 -3.13 10.86
C LEU A 75 -21.76 -2.28 12.12
N ASP A 76 -21.96 -2.90 13.29
CA ASP A 76 -21.93 -2.13 14.54
C ASP A 76 -20.49 -1.82 14.95
N SER A 77 -19.62 -2.83 14.89
CA SER A 77 -18.21 -2.64 15.21
C SER A 77 -17.32 -3.72 14.60
N VAL A 78 -16.11 -3.30 14.25
CA VAL A 78 -15.00 -4.13 13.85
C VAL A 78 -13.82 -3.79 14.73
N ARG A 79 -13.23 -4.80 15.37
CA ARG A 79 -12.00 -4.66 16.13
C ARG A 79 -10.98 -5.66 15.64
N GLN A 80 -9.80 -5.17 15.27
CA GLN A 80 -8.67 -5.98 14.85
C GLN A 80 -7.47 -5.68 15.77
N ASP A 81 -7.10 -6.64 16.62
CA ASP A 81 -5.96 -6.54 17.52
C ASP A 81 -4.80 -7.40 16.99
N PHE A 82 -3.63 -6.78 16.77
CA PHE A 82 -2.46 -7.41 16.17
C PHE A 82 -1.29 -7.45 17.15
N GLU A 83 -0.95 -8.66 17.58
CA GLU A 83 0.18 -8.98 18.46
C GLU A 83 1.10 -10.00 17.77
N GLY A 84 1.56 -9.68 16.57
CA GLY A 84 2.33 -10.62 15.75
C GLY A 84 2.74 -10.08 14.38
N ARG A 85 3.09 -11.01 13.48
CA ARG A 85 3.55 -10.74 12.12
C ARG A 85 2.50 -11.14 11.10
N GLN A 86 2.07 -10.20 10.26
CA GLN A 86 1.22 -10.46 9.11
C GLN A 86 2.00 -10.16 7.83
N LEU A 87 2.25 -11.19 7.03
CA LEU A 87 3.05 -11.11 5.82
C LEU A 87 2.21 -11.50 4.60
N SER A 88 2.16 -10.63 3.59
CA SER A 88 1.57 -10.89 2.28
C SER A 88 2.64 -10.66 1.22
N VAL A 89 3.22 -11.73 0.69
CA VAL A 89 4.48 -11.67 -0.06
C VAL A 89 4.37 -12.40 -1.40
N ASN A 90 4.68 -11.69 -2.49
CA ASN A 90 4.82 -12.26 -3.83
C ASN A 90 6.27 -12.12 -4.28
N ASP A 91 7.00 -13.22 -4.30
CA ASP A 91 8.43 -13.23 -4.63
C ASP A 91 8.69 -13.98 -5.94
N ILE A 92 9.51 -13.38 -6.79
CA ILE A 92 10.23 -14.10 -7.83
C ILE A 92 11.71 -14.02 -7.50
N ILE A 93 12.34 -15.18 -7.30
CA ILE A 93 13.77 -15.29 -7.01
C ILE A 93 14.40 -16.18 -8.06
N LEU A 94 15.22 -15.59 -8.93
CA LEU A 94 15.91 -16.31 -9.98
C LEU A 94 17.39 -16.40 -9.64
N ASN A 95 18.02 -17.53 -9.95
CA ASN A 95 19.48 -17.69 -9.81
C ASN A 95 20.21 -17.58 -11.17
N ALA A 96 19.47 -17.51 -12.27
CA ALA A 96 19.99 -17.27 -13.62
C ALA A 96 18.89 -16.67 -14.50
N VAL A 97 19.25 -15.70 -15.36
CA VAL A 97 18.30 -15.06 -16.29
C VAL A 97 18.83 -14.95 -17.73
N SER A 98 19.98 -15.54 -18.03
CA SER A 98 20.71 -15.32 -19.29
C SER A 98 19.97 -15.74 -20.57
N ALA A 99 18.95 -16.60 -20.47
CA ALA A 99 18.10 -17.00 -21.59
C ALA A 99 16.76 -16.24 -21.65
N LEU A 100 16.43 -15.44 -20.63
CA LEU A 100 15.16 -14.72 -20.55
C LEU A 100 15.22 -13.44 -21.37
N GLU A 101 14.36 -13.37 -22.37
CA GLU A 101 14.06 -12.17 -23.11
C GLU A 101 13.12 -11.27 -22.30
N THR A 102 12.13 -11.86 -21.61
CA THR A 102 11.15 -11.11 -20.81
C THR A 102 10.85 -11.76 -19.45
N LEU A 103 10.68 -10.93 -18.42
CA LEU A 103 10.18 -11.33 -17.10
C LEU A 103 9.11 -10.35 -16.64
N GLU A 104 7.94 -10.87 -16.29
CA GLU A 104 6.79 -10.08 -15.84
C GLU A 104 6.28 -10.56 -14.47
N GLN A 105 6.06 -9.64 -13.55
CA GLN A 105 5.29 -9.88 -12.32
C GLN A 105 4.11 -8.93 -12.30
N GLU A 106 2.91 -9.47 -12.12
CA GLU A 106 1.69 -8.74 -11.86
C GLU A 106 1.13 -9.25 -10.54
N ALA A 107 1.27 -8.47 -9.47
CA ALA A 107 1.02 -8.97 -8.13
C ALA A 107 0.23 -7.98 -7.28
N SER A 108 -0.65 -8.51 -6.43
CA SER A 108 -1.42 -7.70 -5.47
C SER A 108 -1.44 -8.32 -4.09
N ASN A 109 -1.39 -7.47 -3.06
CA ASN A 109 -1.60 -7.84 -1.67
C ASN A 109 -2.61 -6.89 -1.05
N THR A 110 -3.62 -7.42 -0.36
CA THR A 110 -4.53 -6.64 0.47
C THR A 110 -4.58 -7.20 1.89
N GLY A 111 -4.29 -6.38 2.89
CA GLY A 111 -4.37 -6.76 4.30
C GLY A 111 -5.24 -5.81 5.10
N ASN A 112 -6.05 -6.37 6.00
CA ASN A 112 -6.84 -5.64 7.01
C ASN A 112 -7.76 -4.58 6.38
N ALA A 113 -8.56 -5.03 5.40
CA ALA A 113 -9.58 -4.19 4.81
C ALA A 113 -10.93 -4.42 5.50
N VAL A 114 -11.63 -3.34 5.80
CA VAL A 114 -13.00 -3.33 6.29
C VAL A 114 -13.86 -2.60 5.27
N VAL A 115 -14.83 -3.31 4.70
CA VAL A 115 -15.73 -2.84 3.64
C VAL A 115 -17.16 -3.03 4.11
N GLY A 116 -17.96 -1.96 4.09
CA GLY A 116 -19.36 -1.99 4.55
C GLY A 116 -20.22 -0.86 3.99
N GLY A 117 -21.52 -0.92 4.27
CA GLY A 117 -22.46 0.18 4.02
C GLY A 117 -22.32 1.25 5.11
N ASP A 118 -23.14 1.14 6.16
CA ASP A 118 -22.93 1.87 7.42
C ASP A 118 -22.01 1.08 8.35
N ILE A 119 -20.99 1.74 8.89
CA ILE A 119 -20.05 1.18 9.85
C ILE A 119 -20.09 2.02 11.12
N GLY A 120 -20.36 1.41 12.27
CA GLY A 120 -20.22 2.06 13.56
C GLY A 120 -18.74 2.32 13.86
N ASN A 121 -18.09 1.37 14.54
CA ASN A 121 -16.71 1.56 14.98
C ASN A 121 -15.75 0.63 14.22
N VAL A 122 -14.61 1.16 13.77
CA VAL A 122 -13.46 0.38 13.33
C VAL A 122 -12.28 0.71 14.24
N GLU A 123 -11.78 -0.31 14.94
CA GLU A 123 -10.60 -0.20 15.80
C GLU A 123 -9.53 -1.16 15.28
N GLN A 124 -8.39 -0.62 14.87
CA GLN A 124 -7.22 -1.39 14.48
C GLN A 124 -6.06 -1.04 15.42
N TYR A 125 -5.65 -2.02 16.23
CA TYR A 125 -4.59 -1.86 17.23
C TYR A 125 -3.40 -2.75 16.90
N PHE A 126 -2.21 -2.16 16.81
CA PHE A 126 -0.95 -2.85 16.50
C PHE A 126 -0.01 -2.74 17.68
N ALA A 127 0.20 -3.85 18.39
CA ALA A 127 0.98 -3.91 19.62
C ALA A 127 2.49 -3.82 19.37
N ASP A 128 3.26 -3.66 20.46
CA ASP A 128 4.71 -3.52 20.38
C ASP A 128 5.35 -4.78 19.79
N GLY A 129 6.20 -4.58 18.78
CA GLY A 129 6.85 -5.65 18.03
C GLY A 129 5.98 -6.30 16.96
N SER A 130 4.74 -5.84 16.75
CA SER A 130 3.91 -6.29 15.63
C SER A 130 4.48 -5.79 14.30
N VAL A 131 4.34 -6.62 13.26
CA VAL A 131 4.84 -6.31 11.92
C VAL A 131 3.78 -6.61 10.88
N GLN A 132 3.55 -5.67 10.00
CA GLN A 132 2.71 -5.83 8.83
C GLN A 132 3.55 -5.59 7.58
N HIS A 133 3.61 -6.58 6.69
CA HIS A 133 4.39 -6.46 5.46
C HIS A 133 3.62 -6.96 4.25
N ALA A 134 3.24 -6.04 3.37
CA ALA A 134 2.81 -6.36 2.02
C ALA A 134 3.98 -6.11 1.06
N LYS A 135 4.40 -7.14 0.32
CA LYS A 135 5.59 -7.08 -0.53
C LYS A 135 5.36 -7.76 -1.87
N ASN A 136 5.73 -7.07 -2.95
CA ASN A 136 6.00 -7.69 -4.24
C ASN A 136 7.50 -7.55 -4.54
N SER A 137 8.23 -8.66 -4.61
CA SER A 137 9.68 -8.67 -4.81
C SER A 137 10.08 -9.42 -6.07
N LEU A 138 11.05 -8.85 -6.77
CA LEU A 138 11.84 -9.51 -7.80
C LEU A 138 13.30 -9.48 -7.38
N VAL A 139 13.96 -10.63 -7.27
CA VAL A 139 15.39 -10.73 -6.95
C VAL A 139 16.09 -11.52 -8.05
N LEU A 140 17.01 -10.86 -8.76
CA LEU A 140 17.61 -11.36 -9.99
C LEU A 140 19.13 -11.12 -9.98
N PRO A 141 19.96 -12.05 -10.48
CA PRO A 141 21.41 -11.87 -10.55
C PRO A 141 21.86 -11.04 -11.76
N ASP A 142 20.99 -10.80 -12.73
CA ASP A 142 21.25 -10.03 -13.95
C ASP A 142 19.88 -9.55 -14.50
N LEU A 143 19.89 -8.66 -15.50
CA LEU A 143 18.69 -8.18 -16.18
C LEU A 143 18.36 -9.04 -17.42
N PRO A 144 17.12 -9.56 -17.55
CA PRO A 144 16.62 -10.08 -18.83
C PRO A 144 16.51 -8.94 -19.85
N GLY A 145 16.17 -9.25 -21.11
CA GLY A 145 15.95 -8.22 -22.14
C GLY A 145 14.96 -7.13 -21.71
N THR A 146 13.86 -7.52 -21.07
CA THR A 146 12.91 -6.61 -20.41
C THR A 146 12.37 -7.24 -19.13
N LEU A 147 12.41 -6.46 -18.05
CA LEU A 147 11.80 -6.76 -16.77
C LEU A 147 10.64 -5.80 -16.52
N ARG A 148 9.46 -6.34 -16.22
CA ARG A 148 8.28 -5.56 -15.85
C ARG A 148 7.72 -6.04 -14.51
N GLN A 149 7.57 -5.11 -13.58
CA GLN A 149 6.82 -5.33 -12.34
C GLN A 149 5.61 -4.40 -12.32
N SER A 150 4.43 -4.96 -12.15
CA SER A 150 3.20 -4.24 -11.83
C SER A 150 2.72 -4.73 -10.46
N GLY A 151 2.73 -3.87 -9.44
CA GLY A 151 2.47 -4.27 -8.07
C GLY A 151 1.48 -3.34 -7.36
N THR A 152 0.42 -3.90 -6.77
CA THR A 152 -0.54 -3.14 -5.94
C THR A 152 -0.65 -3.71 -4.55
N ASN A 153 -0.19 -2.97 -3.54
CA ASN A 153 -0.26 -3.38 -2.15
C ASN A 153 -1.13 -2.41 -1.35
N THR A 154 -2.07 -2.92 -0.57
CA THR A 154 -2.93 -2.13 0.31
C THR A 154 -2.94 -2.74 1.71
N MET A 155 -2.61 -1.94 2.73
CA MET A 155 -2.72 -2.33 4.13
C MET A 155 -3.59 -1.34 4.89
N ASN A 156 -4.48 -1.88 5.74
CA ASN A 156 -5.36 -1.12 6.63
C ASN A 156 -6.27 -0.15 5.85
N LEU A 157 -7.24 -0.72 5.15
CA LEU A 157 -8.25 0.03 4.40
C LEU A 157 -9.58 0.01 5.16
N VAL A 158 -10.21 1.17 5.32
CA VAL A 158 -11.61 1.29 5.71
C VAL A 158 -12.35 1.91 4.55
N TYR A 159 -13.32 1.19 3.99
CA TYR A 159 -14.18 1.66 2.92
C TYR A 159 -15.64 1.56 3.33
N SER A 160 -16.37 2.68 3.20
CA SER A 160 -17.80 2.75 3.43
C SER A 160 -18.49 3.54 2.33
N GLU A 161 -19.61 3.02 1.82
CA GLU A 161 -20.42 3.79 0.85
C GLU A 161 -21.27 4.89 1.53
N GLN A 162 -21.40 4.87 2.86
CA GLN A 162 -22.35 5.68 3.62
C GLN A 162 -21.69 6.41 4.79
N SER A 163 -21.39 5.73 5.88
CA SER A 163 -20.81 6.37 7.06
C SER A 163 -19.88 5.45 7.86
N VAL A 164 -18.90 6.07 8.51
CA VAL A 164 -18.09 5.48 9.57
C VAL A 164 -18.26 6.35 10.81
N ALA A 165 -18.82 5.82 11.90
CA ALA A 165 -18.98 6.61 13.13
C ALA A 165 -17.62 6.87 13.80
N LEU A 166 -16.79 5.84 13.96
CA LEU A 166 -15.44 5.98 14.50
C LEU A 166 -14.46 5.12 13.70
N SER A 167 -13.36 5.72 13.27
CA SER A 167 -12.19 4.98 12.76
C SER A 167 -10.96 5.28 13.60
N SER A 168 -10.52 4.28 14.37
CA SER A 168 -9.33 4.32 15.21
C SER A 168 -8.23 3.42 14.66
N GLN A 169 -7.04 3.98 14.44
CA GLN A 169 -5.84 3.22 14.07
C GLN A 169 -4.69 3.59 15.02
N ASN A 170 -4.23 2.62 15.80
CA ASN A 170 -3.18 2.83 16.81
C ASN A 170 -2.01 1.88 16.58
N PHE A 171 -0.86 2.46 16.25
CA PHE A 171 0.42 1.76 16.12
C PHE A 171 1.29 2.11 17.30
N THR A 172 1.61 1.15 18.16
CA THR A 172 2.51 1.39 19.29
C THR A 172 3.96 1.58 18.83
N LYS A 173 4.83 2.01 19.76
CA LYS A 173 6.18 2.49 19.46
C LYS A 173 7.07 1.51 18.70
N GLN A 174 6.88 0.21 18.90
CA GLN A 174 7.67 -0.83 18.24
C GLN A 174 6.89 -1.57 17.14
N ALA A 175 5.69 -1.09 16.78
CA ALA A 175 4.94 -1.63 15.66
C ALA A 175 5.53 -1.14 14.33
N GLU A 176 5.46 -1.96 13.29
CA GLU A 176 6.00 -1.65 11.97
C GLU A 176 5.00 -2.00 10.86
N GLN A 177 4.72 -1.05 9.97
CA GLN A 177 4.02 -1.29 8.71
C GLN A 177 4.95 -1.04 7.53
N ARG A 178 5.12 -2.06 6.67
CA ARG A 178 5.83 -1.97 5.40
C ARG A 178 4.94 -2.34 4.23
N VAL A 179 4.98 -1.51 3.19
CA VAL A 179 4.24 -1.72 1.95
C VAL A 179 5.18 -1.48 0.77
N ASP A 180 5.68 -2.55 0.15
CA ASP A 180 6.82 -2.51 -0.76
C ASP A 180 6.53 -3.13 -2.13
N ASN A 181 6.88 -2.41 -3.19
CA ASN A 181 7.26 -3.02 -4.47
C ASN A 181 8.76 -2.86 -4.66
N GLN A 182 9.46 -3.98 -4.80
CA GLN A 182 10.91 -4.03 -4.81
C GLN A 182 11.44 -4.87 -5.97
N ILE A 183 12.41 -4.30 -6.69
CA ILE A 183 13.23 -5.02 -7.66
C ILE A 183 14.68 -4.94 -7.18
N ASP A 184 15.33 -6.08 -6.98
CA ASP A 184 16.76 -6.17 -6.66
C ASP A 184 17.50 -6.87 -7.80
N VAL A 185 18.45 -6.16 -8.40
CA VAL A 185 19.40 -6.71 -9.36
C VAL A 185 20.75 -6.85 -8.68
N THR A 186 21.13 -8.07 -8.33
CA THR A 186 22.25 -8.37 -7.42
C THR A 186 23.57 -8.66 -8.13
N GLY A 187 23.62 -8.58 -9.47
CA GLY A 187 24.85 -8.76 -10.23
C GLY A 187 25.16 -7.58 -11.13
N ALA A 188 26.42 -7.53 -11.58
CA ALA A 188 26.99 -6.44 -12.35
C ALA A 188 26.63 -6.47 -13.86
N GLY A 189 25.87 -7.47 -14.30
CA GLY A 189 25.51 -7.69 -15.70
C GLY A 189 24.27 -6.92 -16.14
N GLY A 190 24.03 -6.87 -17.45
CA GLY A 190 22.72 -6.49 -18.01
C GLY A 190 22.77 -5.38 -19.06
N ALA A 191 21.80 -5.38 -19.96
CA ALA A 191 21.47 -4.24 -20.83
C ALA A 191 19.96 -4.08 -20.99
N GLY A 192 19.20 -4.76 -20.15
CA GLY A 192 17.75 -4.83 -20.21
C GLY A 192 17.07 -3.53 -19.79
N ALA A 193 15.79 -3.43 -20.13
CA ALA A 193 14.92 -2.38 -19.62
C ALA A 193 14.22 -2.85 -18.34
N ILE A 194 14.15 -1.98 -17.33
CA ILE A 194 13.31 -2.15 -16.14
C ILE A 194 12.10 -1.24 -16.28
N VAL A 195 10.91 -1.81 -16.12
CA VAL A 195 9.66 -1.06 -16.01
C VAL A 195 9.00 -1.45 -14.70
N GLN A 196 8.91 -0.51 -13.75
CA GLN A 196 8.20 -0.72 -12.49
C GLN A 196 6.97 0.19 -12.46
N GLU A 197 5.81 -0.42 -12.29
CA GLU A 197 4.51 0.21 -12.08
C GLU A 197 4.00 -0.21 -10.70
N GLY A 198 4.06 0.68 -9.71
CA GLY A 198 3.81 0.31 -8.32
C GLY A 198 2.82 1.22 -7.62
N SER A 199 1.77 0.65 -7.02
CA SER A 199 0.83 1.35 -6.15
C SER A 199 0.89 0.77 -4.75
N ASN A 200 1.29 1.57 -3.75
CA ASN A 200 1.31 1.14 -2.36
C ASN A 200 0.47 2.07 -1.50
N LEU A 201 -0.43 1.50 -0.72
CA LEU A 201 -1.37 2.21 0.12
C LEU A 201 -1.29 1.68 1.55
N GLY A 202 -1.13 2.58 2.50
CA GLY A 202 -1.12 2.26 3.94
C GLY A 202 -2.04 3.21 4.70
N ASN A 203 -2.91 2.64 5.54
CA ASN A 203 -3.84 3.37 6.41
C ASN A 203 -4.75 4.33 5.63
N ILE A 204 -5.73 3.76 4.95
CA ILE A 204 -6.64 4.47 4.04
C ILE A 204 -8.05 4.45 4.61
N ILE A 205 -8.73 5.60 4.64
CA ILE A 205 -10.15 5.70 4.95
C ILE A 205 -10.85 6.37 3.77
N VAL A 206 -11.88 5.72 3.24
CA VAL A 206 -12.76 6.29 2.22
C VAL A 206 -14.19 6.05 2.68
N ALA A 207 -14.93 7.13 2.95
CA ALA A 207 -16.32 7.04 3.36
C ALA A 207 -17.09 8.26 2.87
N ARG A 208 -18.41 8.18 2.70
CA ARG A 208 -19.16 9.42 2.43
C ARG A 208 -19.12 10.35 3.65
N ASN A 209 -19.39 9.85 4.84
CA ASN A 209 -19.28 10.61 6.09
C ASN A 209 -18.39 9.87 7.10
N VAL A 210 -17.60 10.61 7.86
CA VAL A 210 -16.87 10.08 9.02
C VAL A 210 -17.16 10.97 10.23
N ASP A 211 -17.72 10.43 11.31
CA ASP A 211 -18.00 11.27 12.48
C ASP A 211 -16.70 11.56 13.24
N GLU A 212 -15.88 10.53 13.47
CA GLU A 212 -14.63 10.63 14.23
C GLU A 212 -13.49 9.79 13.64
N VAL A 213 -12.31 10.40 13.51
CA VAL A 213 -11.05 9.71 13.18
C VAL A 213 -10.03 9.95 14.28
N ILE A 214 -9.49 8.87 14.83
CA ILE A 214 -8.36 8.91 15.77
C ILE A 214 -7.22 8.08 15.21
N ARG A 215 -6.06 8.71 15.03
CA ARG A 215 -4.83 8.04 14.61
C ARG A 215 -3.70 8.37 15.58
N ASP A 216 -3.08 7.32 16.10
CA ASP A 216 -1.87 7.41 16.90
C ASP A 216 -0.81 6.52 16.25
N PHE A 217 0.12 7.16 15.55
CA PHE A 217 1.25 6.50 14.93
C PHE A 217 2.49 6.70 15.78
N SER A 218 2.64 5.81 16.77
CA SER A 218 3.84 5.76 17.60
C SER A 218 4.97 4.90 16.97
N GLY A 219 4.62 3.98 16.07
CA GLY A 219 5.55 3.07 15.38
C GLY A 219 5.95 3.52 13.97
N ASP A 220 6.67 2.64 13.26
CA ASP A 220 7.24 2.91 11.94
C ASP A 220 6.26 2.59 10.82
N GLN A 221 6.17 3.49 9.82
CA GLN A 221 5.43 3.28 8.59
C GLN A 221 6.32 3.59 7.38
N ILE A 222 6.53 2.57 6.55
CA ILE A 222 7.43 2.63 5.41
C ILE A 222 6.69 2.14 4.16
N ILE A 223 6.56 3.00 3.15
CA ILE A 223 5.88 2.70 1.90
C ILE A 223 6.82 2.97 0.74
N ASN A 224 7.21 1.95 -0.01
CA ASN A 224 8.23 2.10 -1.06
C ASN A 224 7.88 1.47 -2.40
N ASN A 225 8.25 2.19 -3.46
CA ASN A 225 8.62 1.60 -4.74
C ASN A 225 10.12 1.77 -4.92
N VAL A 226 10.87 0.67 -4.95
CA VAL A 226 12.33 0.71 -5.07
C VAL A 226 12.82 -0.20 -6.19
N VAL A 227 13.76 0.32 -6.96
CA VAL A 227 14.67 -0.49 -7.78
C VAL A 227 16.06 -0.37 -7.16
N ARG A 228 16.62 -1.49 -6.69
CA ARG A 228 17.99 -1.58 -6.17
C ARG A 228 18.87 -2.33 -7.15
N LEU A 229 20.03 -1.76 -7.41
CA LEU A 229 21.03 -2.29 -8.31
C LEU A 229 22.34 -2.49 -7.56
N GLU A 230 23.07 -3.55 -7.88
CA GLU A 230 24.42 -3.77 -7.34
C GLU A 230 25.44 -2.80 -7.96
N ASP A 231 26.57 -2.57 -7.27
CA ASP A 231 27.66 -1.78 -7.83
C ASP A 231 28.13 -2.37 -9.17
N GLY A 232 28.32 -1.51 -10.16
CA GLY A 232 28.71 -1.92 -11.50
C GLY A 232 27.61 -2.58 -12.34
N ALA A 233 26.37 -2.70 -11.84
CA ALA A 233 25.22 -3.12 -12.64
C ALA A 233 25.05 -2.26 -13.89
N ARG A 234 24.60 -2.88 -14.98
CA ARG A 234 24.36 -2.20 -16.26
C ARG A 234 22.90 -2.36 -16.65
N TRP A 235 22.31 -1.29 -17.16
CA TRP A 235 20.91 -1.25 -17.58
C TRP A 235 20.77 -0.45 -18.88
N GLY A 236 19.81 -0.85 -19.70
CA GLY A 236 19.42 -0.08 -20.89
C GLY A 236 18.64 1.17 -20.47
N SER A 237 17.53 0.96 -19.77
CA SER A 237 16.65 2.02 -19.28
C SER A 237 15.89 1.59 -18.02
N ILE A 238 15.50 2.55 -17.19
CA ILE A 238 14.61 2.34 -16.04
C ILE A 238 13.45 3.31 -16.17
N SER A 239 12.23 2.77 -16.22
CA SER A 239 10.99 3.53 -16.15
C SER A 239 10.28 3.16 -14.86
N GLN A 240 10.19 4.09 -13.92
CA GLN A 240 9.46 3.89 -12.67
C GLN A 240 8.24 4.80 -12.66
N ASN A 241 7.06 4.21 -12.67
CA ASN A 241 5.80 4.89 -12.48
C ASN A 241 5.20 4.38 -11.17
N GLY A 242 4.93 5.24 -10.20
CA GLY A 242 4.44 4.72 -8.94
C GLY A 242 3.69 5.72 -8.10
N THR A 243 2.70 5.22 -7.37
CA THR A 243 1.93 6.00 -6.41
C THR A 243 2.11 5.36 -5.04
N ASN A 244 2.57 6.14 -4.06
CA ASN A 244 2.60 5.71 -2.67
C ASN A 244 1.72 6.64 -1.84
N ILE A 245 0.88 6.07 -0.98
CA ILE A 245 -0.06 6.81 -0.15
C ILE A 245 0.05 6.29 1.28
N ALA A 246 0.45 7.15 2.21
CA ALA A 246 0.38 6.92 3.64
C ALA A 246 -0.69 7.82 4.26
N ASN A 247 -1.55 7.24 5.09
CA ASN A 247 -2.48 7.98 5.95
C ASN A 247 -3.41 8.90 5.14
N TYR A 248 -4.23 8.30 4.29
CA TYR A 248 -5.18 9.03 3.45
C TYR A 248 -6.59 8.95 4.02
N ILE A 249 -7.33 10.05 3.88
CA ILE A 249 -8.75 10.11 4.22
C ILE A 249 -9.48 10.84 3.10
N GLU A 250 -10.51 10.22 2.56
CA GLU A 250 -11.42 10.82 1.58
C GLU A 250 -12.85 10.73 2.10
N ALA A 251 -13.51 11.89 2.26
CA ALA A 251 -14.90 11.95 2.66
C ALA A 251 -15.61 13.22 2.20
N GLU A 252 -16.94 13.23 2.19
CA GLU A 252 -17.74 14.45 1.99
C GLU A 252 -17.81 15.27 3.29
N ASN A 253 -17.82 14.60 4.44
CA ASN A 253 -17.86 15.22 5.77
C ASN A 253 -16.96 14.47 6.77
N ILE A 254 -16.25 15.21 7.62
CA ILE A 254 -15.44 14.67 8.72
C ILE A 254 -15.74 15.49 9.98
N GLY A 255 -16.46 14.91 10.94
CA GLY A 255 -16.84 15.61 12.16
C GLY A 255 -15.64 16.07 13.00
N TYR A 256 -14.80 15.12 13.39
CA TYR A 256 -13.55 15.34 14.13
C TYR A 256 -12.43 14.44 13.60
N LEU A 257 -11.23 15.00 13.49
CA LEU A 257 -10.03 14.24 13.17
C LEU A 257 -8.90 14.64 14.10
N GLU A 258 -8.38 13.65 14.80
CA GLU A 258 -7.12 13.72 15.52
C GLU A 258 -6.13 12.73 14.95
N GLN A 259 -4.99 13.25 14.48
CA GLN A 259 -3.86 12.45 14.09
C GLN A 259 -2.62 12.93 14.80
N THR A 260 -2.06 12.04 15.61
CA THR A 260 -0.79 12.23 16.30
C THR A 260 0.22 11.22 15.76
N SER A 261 1.44 11.68 15.52
CA SER A 261 2.56 10.78 15.27
C SER A 261 3.66 11.08 16.27
N SER A 262 3.98 10.06 17.06
CA SER A 262 5.02 10.09 18.08
C SER A 262 6.06 8.98 17.81
N ASN A 263 7.28 9.08 18.34
CA ASN A 263 8.37 8.12 18.39
C ASN A 263 8.83 7.26 17.18
N GLY A 264 8.14 7.27 16.02
CA GLY A 264 8.42 6.42 14.86
C GLY A 264 8.80 7.18 13.58
N GLU A 265 9.20 6.44 12.55
CA GLU A 265 9.58 6.97 11.24
C GLU A 265 8.43 6.82 10.21
N GLN A 266 8.14 7.89 9.47
CA GLN A 266 7.22 7.83 8.32
C GLN A 266 7.97 8.12 7.03
N VAL A 267 8.03 7.11 6.16
CA VAL A 267 8.86 7.13 4.94
C VAL A 267 8.02 6.71 3.74
N VAL A 268 7.92 7.59 2.74
CA VAL A 268 7.15 7.33 1.52
C VAL A 268 7.98 7.64 0.28
N ASN A 269 8.51 6.60 -0.37
CA ASN A 269 9.57 6.76 -1.37
C ASN A 269 9.28 6.08 -2.70
N ASN A 270 9.60 6.82 -3.77
CA ASN A 270 9.88 6.24 -5.08
C ASN A 270 11.35 6.51 -5.40
N ARG A 271 12.17 5.47 -5.52
CA ARG A 271 13.61 5.66 -5.76
C ARG A 271 14.27 4.53 -6.53
N VAL A 272 15.38 4.89 -7.16
CA VAL A 272 16.34 3.97 -7.77
C VAL A 272 17.66 4.14 -7.03
N GLU A 273 18.19 3.04 -6.51
CA GLU A 273 19.38 3.01 -5.65
C GLU A 273 20.43 2.07 -6.24
N VAL A 274 21.70 2.43 -6.08
CA VAL A 274 22.84 1.54 -6.31
C VAL A 274 23.49 1.25 -4.97
N MET A 275 23.73 -0.02 -4.69
CA MET A 275 24.59 -0.44 -3.58
C MET A 275 26.03 -0.10 -3.93
N THR A 276 26.68 0.79 -3.19
CA THR A 276 28.10 1.12 -3.35
C THR A 276 28.90 0.69 -2.12
N LEU A 277 30.23 0.81 -2.17
CA LEU A 277 31.09 0.60 -0.98
C LEU A 277 30.73 1.50 0.21
N GLN A 278 30.05 2.64 -0.03
CA GLN A 278 29.60 3.57 1.01
C GLN A 278 28.15 3.26 1.49
N GLY A 279 27.52 2.24 0.91
CA GLY A 279 26.13 1.87 1.13
C GLY A 279 25.21 2.23 -0.04
N LEU A 280 23.90 2.14 0.21
CA LEU A 280 22.87 2.49 -0.77
C LEU A 280 22.96 3.98 -1.11
N THR A 281 23.17 4.26 -2.39
CA THR A 281 23.26 5.61 -2.94
C THR A 281 22.18 5.77 -4.00
N GLN A 282 21.36 6.81 -3.85
CA GLN A 282 20.39 7.17 -4.88
C GLN A 282 21.12 7.64 -6.13
N ILE A 283 20.68 7.18 -7.30
CA ILE A 283 21.26 7.58 -8.57
C ILE A 283 20.25 8.31 -9.45
N THR A 284 20.75 9.24 -10.25
CA THR A 284 20.01 9.84 -11.36
C THR A 284 20.85 9.70 -12.63
N SER A 285 20.22 9.35 -13.74
CA SER A 285 20.88 9.13 -15.03
C SER A 285 19.90 9.44 -16.17
N PRO A 286 20.35 9.90 -17.35
CA PRO A 286 19.45 10.20 -18.48
C PRO A 286 18.59 9.02 -18.96
N ASN A 287 18.99 7.79 -18.67
CA ASN A 287 18.23 6.59 -19.00
C ASN A 287 17.28 6.12 -17.88
N ILE A 288 17.11 6.93 -16.83
CA ILE A 288 16.15 6.73 -15.75
C ILE A 288 15.05 7.78 -15.89
N THR A 289 13.81 7.33 -16.05
CA THR A 289 12.61 8.16 -16.03
C THR A 289 11.76 7.76 -14.82
N GLN A 290 11.38 8.74 -14.00
CA GLN A 290 10.52 8.53 -12.85
C GLN A 290 9.30 9.46 -12.92
N ASN A 291 8.10 8.88 -12.99
CA ASN A 291 6.83 9.59 -12.89
C ASN A 291 6.08 9.05 -11.68
N SER A 292 6.32 9.69 -10.54
CA SER A 292 5.96 9.14 -9.25
C SER A 292 5.24 10.15 -8.39
N ASN A 293 4.20 9.67 -7.70
CA ASN A 293 3.42 10.47 -6.77
C ASN A 293 3.54 9.87 -5.38
N ASN A 294 3.81 10.74 -4.41
CA ASN A 294 3.81 10.35 -3.01
C ASN A 294 2.85 11.27 -2.23
N TYR A 295 2.01 10.66 -1.41
CA TYR A 295 1.04 11.35 -0.58
C TYR A 295 1.19 10.88 0.86
N VAL A 296 1.31 11.82 1.80
CA VAL A 296 1.47 11.54 3.23
C VAL A 296 0.51 12.41 4.02
N ASN A 297 -0.31 11.80 4.87
CA ASN A 297 -1.26 12.50 5.73
C ASN A 297 -2.11 13.51 4.93
N MET A 298 -2.85 12.99 3.96
CA MET A 298 -3.68 13.79 3.07
C MET A 298 -5.15 13.55 3.37
N ILE A 299 -5.87 14.65 3.55
CA ILE A 299 -7.32 14.68 3.76
C ILE A 299 -7.95 15.32 2.53
N VAL A 300 -8.88 14.63 1.89
CA VAL A 300 -9.62 15.11 0.73
C VAL A 300 -11.09 15.19 1.10
N LEU A 301 -11.62 16.41 1.11
CA LEU A 301 -13.03 16.69 1.29
C LEU A 301 -13.68 16.80 -0.08
N LYS A 302 -14.55 15.85 -0.40
CA LYS A 302 -15.35 15.84 -1.62
C LYS A 302 -16.48 16.86 -1.52
N ALA A 303 -16.84 17.44 -2.66
CA ALA A 303 -18.04 18.26 -2.75
C ALA A 303 -19.24 17.45 -2.26
N THR A 304 -20.04 18.02 -1.36
CA THR A 304 -21.25 17.36 -0.88
C THR A 304 -22.22 17.13 -2.03
N ALA A 305 -22.98 16.05 -1.95
CA ALA A 305 -24.19 15.93 -2.77
C ALA A 305 -25.08 17.17 -2.56
N GLU A 306 -25.92 17.54 -3.54
CA GLU A 306 -26.83 18.71 -3.47
C GLU A 306 -27.96 18.57 -2.42
N ASP A 307 -27.72 17.88 -1.31
CA ASP A 307 -28.68 17.61 -0.23
C ASP A 307 -28.71 18.71 0.85
N GLY A 308 -27.87 19.74 0.73
CA GLY A 308 -27.84 20.88 1.64
C GLY A 308 -27.09 20.62 2.95
N SER A 309 -26.35 19.53 3.05
CA SER A 309 -25.44 19.27 4.17
C SER A 309 -24.29 20.28 4.21
N SER A 310 -23.99 20.83 5.39
CA SER A 310 -22.83 21.70 5.61
C SER A 310 -21.59 20.84 5.87
N GLN A 311 -20.51 21.08 5.12
CA GLN A 311 -19.20 20.52 5.42
C GLN A 311 -18.68 21.14 6.73
N THR A 312 -18.54 20.32 7.77
CA THR A 312 -17.80 20.68 8.98
C THR A 312 -16.53 19.87 8.99
N VAL A 313 -15.40 20.49 9.27
CA VAL A 313 -14.12 19.80 9.44
C VAL A 313 -13.34 20.46 10.55
N ASP A 314 -13.17 19.74 11.66
CA ASP A 314 -12.23 20.06 12.72
C ASP A 314 -11.05 19.09 12.66
N VAL A 315 -9.89 19.60 12.24
CA VAL A 315 -8.69 18.80 11.98
C VAL A 315 -7.58 19.25 12.91
N LEU A 316 -7.21 18.35 13.81
CA LEU A 316 -5.98 18.44 14.58
C LEU A 316 -4.99 17.40 14.06
N GLN A 317 -3.93 17.89 13.43
CA GLN A 317 -2.85 17.04 12.94
C GLN A 317 -1.52 17.53 13.50
N SER A 318 -0.85 16.68 14.27
CA SER A 318 0.48 16.92 14.79
C SER A 318 1.43 15.80 14.36
N ALA A 319 2.62 16.20 13.93
CA ALA A 319 3.69 15.28 13.59
C ALA A 319 4.97 15.79 14.23
N GLU A 320 5.51 15.02 15.17
CA GLU A 320 6.74 15.38 15.90
C GLU A 320 8.00 14.74 15.29
N TYR A 321 7.86 13.97 14.20
CA TYR A 321 8.91 13.13 13.62
C TYR A 321 9.20 13.42 12.14
N SER A 322 10.33 12.92 11.67
CA SER A 322 10.75 13.04 10.29
C SER A 322 9.81 12.29 9.36
N GLN A 323 9.08 13.05 8.55
CA GLN A 323 8.42 12.53 7.36
C GLN A 323 9.36 12.75 6.18
N SER A 324 9.60 11.70 5.40
CA SER A 324 10.35 11.83 4.15
C SER A 324 9.50 11.40 2.97
N VAL A 325 9.48 12.29 1.98
CA VAL A 325 8.86 12.03 0.69
C VAL A 325 9.93 12.26 -0.38
N GLN A 326 10.30 11.21 -1.10
CA GLN A 326 11.41 11.29 -2.06
C GLN A 326 11.02 10.74 -3.44
N GLY A 327 11.44 11.45 -4.48
CA GLY A 327 11.34 11.10 -5.90
C GLY A 327 12.45 11.82 -6.67
N ALA A 328 12.98 11.22 -7.74
CA ALA A 328 14.13 11.74 -8.49
C ALA A 328 13.76 12.25 -9.90
N ASN A 329 14.66 13.06 -10.46
CA ASN A 329 14.58 13.89 -11.67
C ASN A 329 13.90 13.33 -12.94
N ALA A 330 13.44 14.29 -13.77
CA ALA A 330 13.08 14.28 -15.20
C ALA A 330 11.65 13.87 -15.63
N GLY A 331 10.86 13.18 -14.79
CA GLY A 331 9.41 13.03 -15.02
C GLY A 331 8.58 13.98 -14.16
N ALA A 332 7.25 14.01 -14.38
CA ALA A 332 6.35 14.72 -13.48
C ALA A 332 6.32 13.99 -12.13
N VAL A 333 7.00 14.54 -11.13
CA VAL A 333 6.99 14.00 -9.76
C VAL A 333 6.18 14.94 -8.89
N SER A 334 5.14 14.42 -8.23
CA SER A 334 4.33 15.19 -7.28
C SER A 334 4.52 14.64 -5.87
N GLN A 335 4.65 15.55 -4.91
CA GLN A 335 4.80 15.21 -3.50
C GLN A 335 3.85 16.10 -2.71
N THR A 336 2.96 15.48 -1.95
CA THR A 336 2.01 16.18 -1.09
C THR A 336 2.05 15.56 0.30
N GLY A 337 2.37 16.37 1.30
CA GLY A 337 2.42 15.95 2.70
C GLY A 337 1.61 16.90 3.58
N ASN A 338 0.94 16.38 4.61
CA ASN A 338 0.20 17.15 5.61
C ASN A 338 -0.74 18.19 4.97
N ALA A 339 -1.63 17.72 4.10
CA ALA A 339 -2.46 18.58 3.27
C ALA A 339 -3.95 18.28 3.46
N VAL A 340 -4.74 19.34 3.48
CA VAL A 340 -6.20 19.27 3.38
C VAL A 340 -6.61 19.86 2.03
N VAL A 341 -7.27 19.05 1.21
CA VAL A 341 -7.81 19.46 -0.09
C VAL A 341 -9.32 19.52 0.01
N ILE A 342 -9.91 20.66 -0.37
CA ILE A 342 -11.36 20.85 -0.36
C ILE A 342 -11.82 21.01 -1.81
N GLU A 343 -12.51 19.99 -2.31
CA GLU A 343 -13.20 20.04 -3.59
C GLU A 343 -14.50 20.83 -3.42
N ARG A 344 -14.70 21.83 -4.27
CA ARG A 344 -15.88 22.69 -4.30
C ARG A 344 -16.57 22.58 -5.64
#